data_AF-A0A482W1Q6-F1
#
_entry.id   AF-A0A482W1Q6-F1
#
_cell.length_a   1.000
_cell.length_b   1.000
_cell.length_c   1.000
_cell.angle_alpha   90.00
_cell.angle_beta   90.00
_cell.angle_gamma   90.00
#
_symmetry.space_group_name_H-M   'P 1'
#
loop_
_entity.id
_entity.type
_entity.pdbx_description
1 polymer ?
#
loop_
_entity_poly.entity_id
_entity_poly.type
_entity_poly.pdbx_seq_one_letter_code
_entity_poly.pdbx_strand_id
1 'polypeptide(L)'
;MLVAGSSTGARGAMKEKSKNAARSRREKENAEFLELAKLLPLPAAITSQLDKASVIRLTTSYLKMRQVFPDGKSLIDVRSVGDDRGLGDAWGATPVVTNPREAPIKELGSYLLQTLDGFIFVVAPDGKIMYISETASVHLGLSQ
;
A
#
# COMPACT_ATOMS: atom_id res chain seq x y z
N MET A 1 -33.45 60.95 8.58
CA MET A 1 -32.29 60.66 7.69
C MET A 1 -31.82 59.25 8.03
N LEU A 2 -32.19 58.28 7.20
CA LEU A 2 -32.00 56.84 7.45
C LEU A 2 -30.55 56.41 7.14
N VAL A 3 -29.96 55.62 8.04
CA VAL A 3 -28.61 55.06 7.98
C VAL A 3 -28.52 54.04 6.83
N ALA A 4 -27.55 54.22 5.93
CA ALA A 4 -27.26 53.29 4.84
C ALA A 4 -26.47 52.06 5.36
N GLY A 5 -27.00 50.88 5.04
CA GLY A 5 -26.51 49.58 5.51
C GLY A 5 -25.22 49.08 4.84
N SER A 6 -24.37 48.49 5.66
CA SER A 6 -23.16 47.74 5.34
C SER A 6 -23.50 46.31 4.90
N SER A 7 -23.39 45.98 3.60
CA SER A 7 -23.68 44.63 3.07
C SER A 7 -22.55 44.00 2.24
N THR A 8 -21.38 44.63 2.16
CA THR A 8 -20.26 44.15 1.32
C THR A 8 -19.33 43.14 2.03
N GLY A 9 -19.30 43.10 3.37
CA GLY A 9 -18.39 42.21 4.13
C GLY A 9 -18.77 40.72 4.13
N ALA A 10 -20.06 40.40 4.03
CA ALA A 10 -20.55 39.02 4.16
C ALA A 10 -20.22 38.12 2.95
N ARG A 11 -20.18 38.68 1.73
CA ARG A 11 -19.86 37.93 0.49
C ARG A 11 -18.37 37.55 0.40
N GLY A 12 -17.47 38.41 0.88
CA GLY A 12 -16.03 38.10 0.97
C GLY A 12 -15.73 37.02 1.99
N ALA A 13 -16.37 37.10 3.17
CA ALA A 13 -16.21 36.12 4.24
C ALA A 13 -16.72 34.71 3.89
N MET A 14 -17.81 34.59 3.13
CA MET A 14 -18.35 33.29 2.70
C MET A 14 -17.46 32.61 1.65
N LYS A 15 -16.85 33.40 0.76
CA LYS A 15 -15.90 32.91 -0.27
C LYS A 15 -14.56 32.48 0.35
N GLU A 16 -14.07 33.22 1.36
CA GLU A 16 -12.88 32.85 2.14
C GLU A 16 -13.10 31.58 2.98
N LYS A 17 -14.25 31.44 3.65
CA LYS A 17 -14.62 30.20 4.39
C LYS A 17 -14.69 28.98 3.46
N SER A 18 -15.29 29.12 2.28
CA SER A 18 -15.33 28.04 1.28
C SER A 18 -13.94 27.69 0.75
N LYS A 19 -13.07 28.67 0.55
CA LYS A 19 -11.68 28.46 0.08
C LYS A 19 -10.85 27.73 1.15
N ASN A 20 -11.00 28.11 2.41
CA ASN A 20 -10.34 27.43 3.52
C ASN A 20 -10.87 26.00 3.75
N ALA A 21 -12.17 25.78 3.58
CA ALA A 21 -12.77 24.45 3.66
C ALA A 21 -12.25 23.51 2.56
N ALA A 22 -12.15 23.99 1.31
CA ALA A 22 -11.60 23.20 0.20
C ALA A 22 -10.12 22.87 0.42
N ARG A 23 -9.34 23.82 0.96
CA ARG A 23 -7.92 23.62 1.29
C ARG A 23 -7.75 22.59 2.40
N SER A 24 -8.47 22.75 3.52
CA SER A 24 -8.43 21.81 4.64
C SER A 24 -8.81 20.39 4.22
N ARG A 25 -9.79 20.24 3.32
CA ARG A 25 -10.15 18.94 2.74
C ARG A 25 -8.99 18.31 1.96
N ARG A 26 -8.29 19.08 1.11
CA ARG A 26 -7.13 18.60 0.34
C ARG A 26 -5.95 18.24 1.24
N GLU A 27 -5.71 19.03 2.29
CA GLU A 27 -4.66 18.76 3.26
C GLU A 27 -4.94 17.48 4.05
N LYS A 28 -6.19 17.29 4.50
CA LYS A 28 -6.60 16.05 5.16
C LYS A 28 -6.45 14.85 4.22
N GLU A 29 -6.93 14.96 2.99
CA GLU A 29 -6.78 13.90 1.98
C GLU A 29 -5.29 13.54 1.76
N ASN A 30 -4.41 14.53 1.61
CA ASN A 30 -2.98 14.27 1.47
C ASN A 30 -2.39 13.56 2.70
N ALA A 31 -2.81 13.93 3.92
CA ALA A 31 -2.36 13.26 5.14
C ALA A 31 -2.78 11.78 5.15
N GLU A 32 -4.02 11.47 4.79
CA GLU A 32 -4.50 10.08 4.71
C GLU A 32 -3.72 9.27 3.66
N PHE A 33 -3.38 9.86 2.50
CA PHE A 33 -2.55 9.20 1.50
C PHE A 33 -1.13 8.90 2.00
N LEU A 34 -0.53 9.80 2.77
CA LEU A 34 0.78 9.60 3.36
C LEU A 34 0.75 8.51 4.43
N GLU A 35 -0.29 8.49 5.28
CA GLU A 35 -0.47 7.41 6.26
C GLU A 35 -0.69 6.06 5.58
N LEU A 36 -1.51 6.01 4.53
CA LEU A 36 -1.73 4.79 3.76
C LEU A 36 -0.43 4.28 3.11
N ALA A 37 0.41 5.18 2.59
CA ALA A 37 1.69 4.82 2.00
C ALA A 37 2.65 4.21 3.03
N LYS A 38 2.65 4.70 4.29
CA LYS A 38 3.48 4.15 5.38
C LYS A 38 3.07 2.73 5.80
N LEU A 39 1.81 2.35 5.57
CA LEU A 39 1.29 1.02 5.89
C LEU A 39 1.59 -0.04 4.84
N LEU A 40 2.08 0.36 3.65
CA LEU A 40 2.50 -0.60 2.63
C LEU A 40 3.74 -1.37 3.09
N PRO A 41 3.88 -2.66 2.74
CA PRO A 41 5.02 -3.50 3.10
C PRO A 41 6.26 -3.17 2.23
N LEU A 42 6.63 -1.90 2.18
CA LEU A 42 7.70 -1.36 1.35
C LEU A 42 8.58 -0.44 2.21
N PRO A 43 9.89 -0.33 1.91
CA PRO A 43 10.77 0.62 2.57
C PRO A 43 10.26 2.07 2.49
N ALA A 44 10.38 2.84 3.57
CA ALA A 44 9.95 4.24 3.64
C ALA A 44 10.59 5.13 2.56
N ALA A 45 11.81 4.79 2.12
CA ALA A 45 12.50 5.47 1.03
C ALA A 45 11.72 5.41 -0.29
N ILE A 46 10.98 4.32 -0.53
CA ILE A 46 10.15 4.12 -1.72
C ILE A 46 8.78 4.76 -1.51
N THR A 47 8.13 4.48 -0.38
CA THR A 47 6.75 4.93 -0.13
C THR A 47 6.61 6.45 -0.03
N SER A 48 7.68 7.16 0.34
CA SER A 48 7.71 8.63 0.39
C SER A 48 7.67 9.32 -0.99
N GLN A 49 8.08 8.63 -2.06
CA GLN A 49 8.13 9.18 -3.42
C GLN A 49 6.93 8.77 -4.28
N LEU A 50 6.03 7.95 -3.75
CA LEU A 50 4.87 7.46 -4.49
C LEU A 50 3.86 8.58 -4.75
N ASP A 51 3.36 8.64 -5.98
CA ASP A 51 2.18 9.43 -6.30
C ASP A 51 0.90 8.76 -5.77
N LYS A 52 -0.18 9.52 -5.65
CA LYS A 52 -1.45 9.05 -5.09
C LYS A 52 -2.02 7.84 -5.84
N ALA A 53 -1.89 7.79 -7.17
CA ALA A 53 -2.44 6.67 -7.94
C ALA A 53 -1.64 5.39 -7.67
N SER A 54 -0.32 5.50 -7.58
CA SER A 54 0.54 4.36 -7.22
C SER A 54 0.25 3.85 -5.81
N VAL A 55 0.02 4.73 -4.82
CA VAL A 55 -0.41 4.31 -3.47
C VAL A 55 -1.69 3.46 -3.56
N ILE A 56 -2.73 3.92 -4.26
CA ILE A 56 -3.97 3.15 -4.43
C ILE A 56 -3.75 1.82 -5.15
N ARG A 57 -2.95 1.83 -6.23
CA ARG A 57 -2.67 0.62 -7.02
C ARG A 57 -1.93 -0.43 -6.20
N LEU A 58 -0.92 -0.02 -5.45
CA LEU A 58 -0.13 -0.91 -4.59
C LEU A 58 -0.97 -1.43 -3.43
N THR A 59 -1.75 -0.58 -2.75
CA THR A 59 -2.68 -1.02 -1.70
C THR A 59 -3.69 -2.02 -2.25
N THR A 60 -4.30 -1.74 -3.40
CA THR A 60 -5.29 -2.66 -4.00
C THR A 60 -4.67 -3.99 -4.38
N SER A 61 -3.49 -3.96 -5.01
CA SER A 61 -2.76 -5.16 -5.43
C SER A 61 -2.35 -5.99 -4.22
N TYR A 62 -1.88 -5.34 -3.16
CA TYR A 62 -1.53 -5.97 -1.90
C TYR A 62 -2.73 -6.66 -1.23
N LEU A 63 -3.88 -5.97 -1.13
CA LEU A 63 -5.08 -6.55 -0.55
C LEU A 63 -5.62 -7.72 -1.38
N LYS A 64 -5.60 -7.63 -2.72
CA LYS A 64 -5.98 -8.74 -3.59
C LYS A 64 -5.06 -9.95 -3.43
N MET A 65 -3.74 -9.72 -3.35
CA MET A 65 -2.79 -10.79 -3.12
C MET A 65 -3.03 -11.50 -1.79
N ARG A 66 -3.36 -10.74 -0.74
CA ARG A 66 -3.74 -11.28 0.58
C ARG A 66 -5.05 -12.09 0.52
N GLN A 67 -5.99 -11.77 -0.37
CA GLN A 67 -7.21 -12.58 -0.58
C GLN A 67 -6.92 -13.89 -1.32
N VAL A 68 -6.00 -13.87 -2.28
CA VAL A 68 -5.61 -15.07 -3.05
C VAL A 68 -4.72 -16.00 -2.22
N PHE A 69 -3.88 -15.43 -1.36
CA PHE A 69 -3.00 -16.14 -0.43
C PHE A 69 -3.30 -15.74 1.02
N PRO A 70 -4.47 -16.14 1.55
CA PRO A 70 -4.92 -15.74 2.89
C PRO A 70 -3.97 -16.21 3.98
N ASP A 71 -3.26 -17.32 3.75
CA ASP A 71 -2.42 -17.93 4.78
C ASP A 71 -0.99 -17.39 4.83
N GLY A 72 -0.53 -16.62 3.84
CA GLY A 72 0.88 -16.24 3.75
C GLY A 72 1.87 -17.42 3.76
N LYS A 73 1.35 -18.66 3.71
CA LYS A 73 2.13 -19.89 3.58
C LYS A 73 2.89 -19.76 2.28
N SER A 74 4.18 -19.50 2.45
CA SER A 74 5.17 -19.61 1.41
C SER A 74 4.82 -20.83 0.55
N LEU A 75 4.85 -20.69 -0.77
CA LEU A 75 4.58 -21.79 -1.71
C LEU A 75 5.42 -23.05 -1.45
N ILE A 76 6.39 -22.94 -0.54
CA ILE A 76 7.36 -23.93 -0.10
C ILE A 76 6.88 -24.72 1.14
N ASP A 77 5.84 -24.29 1.87
CA ASP A 77 5.35 -24.99 3.07
C ASP A 77 4.23 -25.99 2.74
N VAL A 78 4.61 -27.06 2.03
CA VAL A 78 3.77 -28.24 1.79
C VAL A 78 3.92 -29.21 2.97
N ARG A 79 3.45 -28.83 4.17
CA ARG A 79 3.00 -29.71 5.28
C ARG A 79 3.11 -28.99 6.64
N SER A 80 2.11 -28.19 6.96
CA SER A 80 1.69 -28.08 8.36
C SER A 80 0.17 -27.86 8.44
N VAL A 81 -0.54 -28.96 8.66
CA VAL A 81 -1.93 -28.95 9.11
C VAL A 81 -1.90 -28.48 10.56
N GLY A 82 -2.48 -27.31 10.88
CA GLY A 82 -2.87 -27.04 12.27
C GLY A 82 -2.74 -25.64 12.88
N ASP A 83 -2.52 -24.54 12.15
CA ASP A 83 -2.76 -23.20 12.73
C ASP A 83 -3.40 -22.28 11.69
N ASP A 84 -4.58 -21.78 12.02
CA ASP A 84 -5.53 -21.06 11.18
C ASP A 84 -5.24 -19.55 11.19
N ARG A 85 -3.96 -19.18 11.22
CA ARG A 85 -3.50 -17.79 11.36
C ARG A 85 -2.92 -17.32 10.06
N GLY A 86 -3.81 -16.84 9.22
CA GLY A 86 -3.43 -16.32 7.94
C GLY A 86 -2.69 -14.99 8.04
N LEU A 87 -2.19 -14.54 6.91
CA LEU A 87 -1.61 -13.22 6.73
C LEU A 87 -2.63 -12.11 7.06
N GLY A 88 -3.92 -12.42 7.28
CA GLY A 88 -5.06 -11.54 7.59
C GLY A 88 -4.98 -10.79 8.93
N ASP A 89 -4.20 -11.27 9.88
CA ASP A 89 -4.20 -10.79 11.28
C ASP A 89 -3.17 -9.66 11.51
N ALA A 90 -2.17 -9.57 10.63
CA ALA A 90 -0.99 -8.73 10.77
C ALA A 90 -1.20 -7.24 10.44
N TRP A 91 -2.41 -6.70 10.62
CA TRP A 91 -2.63 -5.24 10.59
C TRP A 91 -2.50 -4.66 12.00
N GLY A 92 -1.30 -4.80 12.59
CA GLY A 92 -0.93 -4.18 13.85
C GLY A 92 -1.58 -4.75 15.13
N ALA A 93 -2.37 -5.83 15.06
CA ALA A 93 -3.08 -6.35 16.23
C ALA A 93 -2.26 -7.36 17.06
N THR A 94 -1.24 -7.98 16.50
CA THR A 94 -0.35 -8.90 17.22
C THR A 94 1.10 -8.64 16.86
N PRO A 95 2.04 -8.70 17.82
CA PRO A 95 3.45 -8.69 17.49
C PRO A 95 3.67 -9.87 16.55
N VAL A 96 4.37 -9.63 15.44
CA VAL A 96 4.89 -10.70 14.58
C VAL A 96 5.72 -11.57 15.51
N VAL A 97 5.16 -12.68 15.97
CA VAL A 97 5.91 -13.72 16.65
C VAL A 97 6.77 -14.28 15.54
N THR A 98 8.00 -13.79 15.43
CA THR A 98 8.98 -14.31 14.50
C THR A 98 9.20 -15.77 14.87
N ASN A 99 8.43 -16.65 14.26
CA ASN A 99 8.65 -18.07 14.38
C ASN A 99 10.07 -18.30 13.84
N PRO A 100 10.96 -19.00 14.57
CA PRO A 100 12.33 -19.26 14.11
C PRO A 100 12.40 -19.98 12.75
N ARG A 101 11.27 -20.50 12.26
CA ARG A 101 11.09 -21.10 10.93
C ARG A 101 10.84 -20.11 9.80
N GLU A 102 10.37 -18.89 10.06
CA GLU A 102 10.05 -17.91 9.01
C GLU A 102 11.28 -17.23 8.41
N ALA A 103 12.32 -17.00 9.22
CA ALA A 103 13.58 -16.43 8.73
C ALA A 103 14.26 -17.30 7.65
N PRO A 104 14.41 -18.64 7.84
CA PRO A 104 14.89 -19.54 6.79
C PRO A 104 14.05 -19.50 5.50
N ILE A 105 12.73 -19.36 5.62
CA ILE A 105 11.83 -19.35 4.46
C ILE A 105 12.00 -18.08 3.64
N LYS A 106 12.20 -16.92 4.31
CA LYS A 106 12.47 -15.65 3.64
C LYS A 106 13.81 -15.65 2.93
N GLU A 107 14.84 -16.22 3.55
CA GLU A 107 16.15 -16.41 2.91
C GLU A 107 16.06 -17.33 1.69
N LEU A 108 15.34 -18.45 1.80
CA LEU A 108 15.13 -19.36 0.68
C LEU A 108 14.43 -18.68 -0.51
N GLY A 109 13.45 -17.81 -0.25
CA GLY A 109 12.80 -17.00 -1.28
C GLY A 109 13.78 -16.09 -2.03
N SER A 110 14.73 -15.46 -1.32
CA SER A 110 15.77 -14.65 -1.96
C SER A 110 16.75 -15.48 -2.79
N TYR A 111 17.20 -16.64 -2.31
CA TYR A 111 18.09 -17.52 -3.07
C TYR A 111 17.41 -18.09 -4.32
N LEU A 112 16.12 -18.42 -4.24
CA LEU A 112 15.35 -18.89 -5.39
C LEU A 112 15.30 -17.81 -6.48
N LEU A 113 15.00 -16.56 -6.12
CA LEU A 113 14.97 -15.45 -7.07
C LEU A 113 16.36 -15.12 -7.65
N GLN A 114 17.43 -15.28 -6.87
CA GLN A 114 18.80 -15.11 -7.35
C GLN A 114 19.24 -16.21 -8.32
N THR A 115 18.77 -17.44 -8.11
CA THR A 115 19.11 -18.59 -8.97
C THR A 115 18.26 -18.60 -10.25
N LEU A 116 17.09 -17.97 -10.21
CA LEU A 116 16.19 -17.87 -11.36
C LEU A 116 16.76 -16.86 -12.37
N ASP A 117 17.05 -17.31 -13.59
CA ASP A 117 17.41 -16.47 -14.74
C ASP A 117 16.14 -15.80 -15.32
N GLY A 118 15.51 -14.96 -14.51
CA GLY A 118 14.27 -14.27 -14.86
C GLY A 118 13.61 -13.54 -13.69
N PHE A 119 12.29 -13.40 -13.78
CA PHE A 119 11.47 -12.77 -12.75
C PHE A 119 10.12 -13.46 -12.62
N ILE A 120 9.48 -13.26 -11.46
CA ILE A 120 8.15 -13.79 -11.16
C ILE A 120 7.15 -12.65 -11.26
N PHE A 121 6.00 -12.90 -11.87
CA PHE A 121 4.86 -12.01 -11.79
C PHE A 121 3.60 -12.80 -11.42
N VAL A 122 2.71 -12.16 -10.66
CA VAL A 122 1.39 -12.70 -10.33
C VAL A 122 0.34 -11.80 -10.96
N VAL A 123 -0.53 -12.38 -11.78
CA VAL A 123 -1.56 -11.65 -12.53
C VAL A 123 -2.94 -12.18 -12.13
N ALA A 124 -3.87 -11.26 -11.89
CA ALA A 124 -5.26 -11.58 -11.63
C ALA A 124 -5.97 -12.02 -12.93
N PRO A 125 -7.11 -12.75 -12.84
CA PRO A 125 -7.89 -13.14 -14.01
C PRO A 125 -8.36 -11.97 -14.89
N ASP A 126 -8.43 -10.76 -14.33
CA ASP A 126 -8.75 -9.53 -15.06
C ASP A 126 -7.54 -8.89 -15.78
N GLY A 127 -6.40 -9.59 -15.82
CA GLY A 127 -5.17 -9.14 -16.46
C GLY A 127 -4.35 -8.13 -15.66
N LYS A 128 -4.77 -7.79 -14.42
CA LYS A 128 -4.02 -6.85 -13.58
C LYS A 128 -2.87 -7.54 -12.87
N ILE A 129 -1.69 -6.93 -12.93
CA ILE A 129 -0.52 -7.37 -12.18
C ILE A 129 -0.76 -7.10 -10.68
N MET A 130 -0.67 -8.15 -9.87
CA MET A 130 -0.77 -8.10 -8.40
C MET A 130 0.60 -8.10 -7.74
N TYR A 131 1.59 -8.77 -8.34
CA TYR A 131 2.98 -8.85 -7.87
C TYR A 131 3.93 -8.88 -9.05
N ILE A 132 5.13 -8.34 -8.86
CA ILE A 132 6.30 -8.57 -9.71
C ILE A 132 7.53 -8.66 -8.81
N SER A 133 8.47 -9.58 -9.06
CA SER A 133 9.70 -9.67 -8.29
C SER A 133 10.66 -8.52 -8.65
N GLU A 134 11.50 -8.13 -7.70
CA GLU A 134 12.49 -7.06 -7.87
C GLU A 134 13.46 -7.32 -9.04
N THR A 135 13.77 -8.60 -9.31
CA THR A 135 14.62 -9.05 -10.41
C THR A 135 14.09 -8.69 -11.81
N ALA A 136 12.81 -8.32 -11.94
CA ALA A 136 12.25 -7.85 -13.20
C ALA A 136 12.94 -6.58 -13.71
N SER A 137 13.44 -5.73 -12.81
CA SER A 137 14.17 -4.51 -13.17
C SER A 137 15.43 -4.79 -13.99
N VAL A 138 16.13 -5.89 -13.69
CA VAL A 138 17.34 -6.32 -14.40
C VAL A 138 17.01 -6.80 -15.81
N HIS A 139 15.86 -7.44 -16.00
CA HIS A 139 15.49 -8.08 -17.27
C HIS A 139 14.67 -7.16 -18.20
N LEU A 140 13.87 -6.25 -17.62
CA LEU A 140 12.94 -5.40 -18.36
C LEU A 140 13.27 -3.90 -18.30
N GLY A 141 14.16 -3.48 -17.40
CA GLY A 141 14.43 -2.05 -17.16
C GLY A 141 13.28 -1.29 -16.49
N LEU A 142 12.31 -2.01 -15.91
CA LEU A 142 11.14 -1.42 -15.24
C LEU A 142 11.30 -1.54 -13.72
N SER A 143 11.04 -0.45 -13.00
CA SER A 143 10.95 -0.49 -11.52
C SER A 143 9.68 -1.23 -11.09
N GLN A 144 9.78 -1.95 -9.99
CA GLN A 144 8.65 -2.61 -9.30
C GLN A 144 7.57 -1.60 -8.89
#